data_AF-A0AAN6TZA6-F1
#
_entry.id   AF-A0AAN6TZA6-F1
#
_cell.length_a   1.000
_cell.length_b   1.000
_cell.length_c   1.000
_cell.angle_alpha   90.00
_cell.angle_beta   90.00
_cell.angle_gamma   90.00
#
_symmetry.space_group_name_H-M   'P 1'
#
loop_
_entity.id
_entity.type
_entity.pdbx_description
1 polymer ?
#
loop_
_entity_poly.entity_id
_entity_poly.type
_entity_poly.pdbx_seq_one_letter_code
_entity_poly.pdbx_strand_id
1 'polypeptide(L)'
;MANSTSVGPKKVYLILYNTASAIAWATILGRAAVVLRWRGPFFVPLVVDNFARITQTCALMEVLHALTGVVPAPVFTTVMQVASRLFLMWAVCWPFPQLNASVFYSSMLCAWSLTEVIRYTYFALKQVEAVPGWLHWLRYSAFLVLYPVGISSEVAMTLQAAFGPASALASWYPYALAAVMLSYIPGSFILYTHMLKQRKKYLGAGKTAEKKTQ
;
A
#
# COMPACT_ATOMS: atom_id res chain seq x y z
N MET A 1 42.49 -2.19 -6.27
CA MET A 1 41.37 -2.97 -6.84
C MET A 1 40.07 -2.29 -6.43
N ALA A 2 39.55 -1.39 -7.27
CA ALA A 2 38.25 -0.76 -7.05
C ALA A 2 37.31 -1.29 -8.13
N ASN A 3 36.46 -2.26 -7.79
CA ASN A 3 35.37 -2.66 -8.67
C ASN A 3 34.35 -1.52 -8.67
N SER A 4 34.45 -0.64 -9.66
CA SER A 4 33.36 0.28 -10.01
C SER A 4 32.18 -0.58 -10.46
N THR A 5 31.25 -0.85 -9.56
CA THR A 5 29.96 -1.44 -9.86
C THR A 5 29.18 -0.46 -10.73
N SER A 6 29.36 -0.54 -12.05
CA SER A 6 28.56 0.24 -12.99
C SER A 6 27.08 -0.07 -12.74
N VAL A 7 26.34 0.96 -12.33
CA VAL A 7 24.91 0.83 -12.05
C VAL A 7 24.23 0.68 -13.40
N GLY A 8 23.85 -0.56 -13.77
CA GLY A 8 23.18 -0.82 -15.05
C GLY A 8 21.87 -0.01 -15.19
N PRO A 9 21.41 0.26 -16.43
CA PRO A 9 20.27 1.16 -16.70
C PRO A 9 18.98 0.71 -15.99
N LYS A 10 18.75 -0.60 -15.91
CA LYS A 10 17.63 -1.19 -15.14
C LYS A 10 17.67 -0.82 -13.66
N LYS A 11 18.87 -0.85 -13.06
CA LYS A 11 19.08 -0.56 -11.64
C LYS A 11 18.87 0.92 -11.35
N VAL A 12 19.38 1.81 -12.22
CA VAL A 12 19.11 3.26 -12.14
C VAL A 12 17.62 3.55 -12.24
N TYR A 13 16.93 2.96 -13.23
CA TYR A 13 15.49 3.11 -13.41
C TYR A 13 14.71 2.71 -12.15
N LEU A 14 15.01 1.55 -11.57
CA LEU A 14 14.35 1.08 -10.35
C LEU A 14 14.64 1.98 -9.15
N ILE A 15 15.85 2.52 -9.02
CA ILE A 15 16.16 3.49 -7.94
C ILE A 15 15.31 4.74 -8.11
N LEU A 16 15.25 5.31 -9.31
CA LEU A 16 14.47 6.52 -9.59
C LEU A 16 12.97 6.29 -9.37
N TYR A 17 12.44 5.20 -9.91
CA TYR A 17 11.02 4.84 -9.77
C TYR A 17 10.64 4.67 -8.28
N ASN A 18 11.38 3.84 -7.54
CA ASN A 18 11.09 3.62 -6.12
C ASN A 18 11.27 4.91 -5.30
N THR A 19 12.27 5.73 -5.60
CA THR A 19 12.48 7.00 -4.88
C THR A 19 11.35 7.98 -5.16
N ALA A 20 10.94 8.14 -6.42
CA ALA A 20 9.82 9.00 -6.80
C ALA A 20 8.51 8.54 -6.13
N SER A 21 8.23 7.24 -6.14
CA SER A 21 7.06 6.68 -5.46
C SER A 21 7.12 6.87 -3.94
N ALA A 22 8.29 6.71 -3.31
CA ALA A 22 8.46 6.98 -1.88
C ALA A 22 8.17 8.45 -1.55
N ILE A 23 8.64 9.39 -2.37
CA ILE A 23 8.37 10.83 -2.20
C ILE A 23 6.88 11.15 -2.38
N ALA A 24 6.23 10.57 -3.40
CA ALA A 24 4.80 10.77 -3.63
C ALA A 24 3.97 10.33 -2.42
N TRP A 25 4.20 9.11 -1.92
CA TRP A 25 3.50 8.60 -0.74
C TRP A 25 3.87 9.33 0.55
N ALA A 26 5.13 9.76 0.71
CA ALA A 26 5.54 10.59 1.86
C ALA A 26 4.83 11.96 1.84
N THR A 27 4.64 12.54 0.65
CA THR A 27 3.92 13.80 0.49
C THR A 27 2.45 13.65 0.86
N ILE A 28 1.80 12.55 0.45
CA ILE A 28 0.42 12.22 0.84
C ILE A 28 0.35 12.06 2.37
N LEU A 29 1.24 11.27 2.96
CA LEU A 29 1.28 11.04 4.40
C LEU A 29 1.50 12.34 5.20
N GLY A 30 2.46 13.16 4.78
CA GLY A 30 2.77 14.43 5.45
C GLY A 30 1.61 15.41 5.38
N ARG A 31 1.00 15.57 4.20
CA ARG A 31 -0.19 16.42 4.03
C ARG A 31 -1.36 15.93 4.87
N ALA A 32 -1.66 14.62 4.84
CA ALA A 32 -2.73 14.03 5.64
C ALA A 32 -2.48 14.23 7.14
N ALA A 33 -1.26 13.97 7.63
CA ALA A 33 -0.90 14.11 9.04
C ALA A 33 -1.02 15.57 9.53
N VAL A 34 -0.56 16.54 8.74
CA VAL A 34 -0.70 17.97 9.06
C VAL A 34 -2.18 18.33 9.14
N VAL A 35 -2.97 18.01 8.12
CA VAL A 35 -4.40 18.37 8.10
C VAL A 35 -5.16 17.70 9.26
N LEU A 36 -4.88 16.42 9.53
CA LEU A 36 -5.46 15.70 10.67
C LEU A 36 -5.15 16.38 12.01
N ARG A 37 -3.90 16.83 12.19
CA ARG A 37 -3.46 17.45 13.45
C ARG A 37 -4.07 18.83 13.69
N TRP A 38 -4.31 19.61 12.64
CA TRP A 38 -4.70 21.03 12.75
C TRP A 38 -6.17 21.32 12.43
N ARG A 39 -6.78 20.56 11.53
CA ARG A 39 -8.13 20.79 11.02
C ARG A 39 -9.07 19.60 11.22
N GLY A 40 -8.51 18.40 11.36
CA GLY A 40 -9.27 17.16 11.52
C GLY A 40 -9.54 16.41 10.21
N PRO A 41 -10.19 15.24 10.30
CA PRO A 41 -10.34 14.29 9.18
C PRO A 41 -11.18 14.83 8.02
N PHE A 42 -12.16 15.69 8.30
CA PHE A 42 -13.05 16.27 7.31
C PHE A 42 -12.31 17.02 6.18
N PHE A 43 -11.19 17.68 6.51
CA PHE A 43 -10.43 18.50 5.58
C PHE A 43 -9.36 17.73 4.81
N VAL A 44 -9.06 16.48 5.20
CA VAL A 44 -8.04 15.66 4.57
C VAL A 44 -8.27 15.52 3.05
N PRO A 45 -9.43 15.04 2.57
CA PRO A 45 -9.64 14.81 1.13
C PRO A 45 -9.40 16.06 0.28
N LEU A 46 -9.69 17.26 0.79
CA LEU A 46 -9.49 18.52 0.05
C LEU A 46 -8.02 18.76 -0.35
N VAL A 47 -7.07 18.21 0.41
CA VAL A 47 -5.62 18.45 0.22
C VAL A 47 -4.92 17.28 -0.46
N VAL A 48 -5.45 16.06 -0.31
CA VAL A 48 -4.74 14.83 -0.75
C VAL A 48 -5.48 14.01 -1.79
N ASP A 49 -6.80 14.12 -1.96
CA ASP A 49 -7.59 13.11 -2.68
C ASP A 49 -7.18 12.97 -4.15
N ASN A 50 -7.06 14.09 -4.87
CA ASN A 50 -6.62 14.07 -6.27
C ASN A 50 -5.19 13.52 -6.43
N PHE A 51 -4.28 13.94 -5.56
CA PHE A 51 -2.88 13.49 -5.63
C PHE A 51 -2.73 12.02 -5.25
N ALA A 52 -3.50 11.55 -4.25
CA ALA A 52 -3.55 10.15 -3.86
C ALA A 52 -4.13 9.27 -4.97
N ARG A 53 -5.21 9.71 -5.63
CA ARG A 53 -5.84 8.99 -6.74
C ARG A 53 -4.89 8.82 -7.93
N ILE A 54 -4.18 9.88 -8.31
CA ILE A 54 -3.17 9.82 -9.38
C ILE A 54 -2.02 8.90 -8.98
N THR A 55 -1.47 9.08 -7.76
CA THR A 55 -0.37 8.26 -7.25
C THR A 55 -0.74 6.76 -7.22
N GLN A 56 -1.95 6.43 -6.77
CA GLN A 56 -2.45 5.05 -6.76
C GLN A 56 -2.68 4.51 -8.18
N THR A 57 -3.08 5.35 -9.13
CA THR A 57 -3.21 4.97 -10.55
C THR A 57 -1.86 4.67 -11.18
N CYS A 58 -0.81 5.42 -10.82
CA CYS A 58 0.56 5.13 -11.24
C CYS A 58 1.06 3.76 -10.76
N ALA A 59 0.47 3.15 -9.73
CA ALA A 59 0.82 1.81 -9.28
C ALA A 59 0.51 0.71 -10.33
N LEU A 60 -0.25 1.02 -11.39
CA LEU A 60 -0.37 0.15 -12.57
C LEU A 60 1.00 -0.15 -13.20
N MET A 61 1.99 0.74 -13.04
CA MET A 61 3.36 0.48 -13.46
C MET A 61 3.96 -0.75 -12.76
N GLU A 62 3.57 -1.07 -11.53
CA GLU A 62 4.05 -2.28 -10.84
C GLU A 62 3.53 -3.55 -11.49
N VAL A 63 2.30 -3.52 -11.98
CA VAL A 63 1.72 -4.63 -12.75
C VAL A 63 2.52 -4.81 -14.04
N LEU A 64 2.84 -3.71 -14.73
CA LEU A 64 3.69 -3.75 -15.92
C LEU A 64 5.09 -4.27 -15.63
N HIS A 65 5.72 -3.87 -14.51
CA HIS A 65 7.03 -4.36 -14.11
C HIS A 65 7.03 -5.86 -13.79
N ALA A 66 5.96 -6.36 -13.18
CA ALA A 66 5.79 -7.78 -12.91
C ALA A 66 5.56 -8.58 -14.21
N LEU A 67 4.69 -8.07 -15.11
CA LEU A 67 4.38 -8.71 -16.40
C LEU A 67 5.60 -8.79 -17.33
N THR A 68 6.39 -7.72 -17.37
CA THR A 68 7.59 -7.62 -18.22
C THR A 68 8.83 -8.28 -17.61
N GLY A 69 8.74 -8.81 -16.38
CA GLY A 69 9.88 -9.41 -15.69
C GLY A 69 10.97 -8.43 -15.27
N VAL A 70 10.70 -7.11 -15.29
CA VAL A 70 11.62 -6.10 -14.76
C VAL A 70 11.88 -6.37 -13.28
N VAL A 71 10.86 -6.80 -12.54
CA VAL A 71 10.97 -7.21 -11.14
C VAL A 71 10.47 -8.65 -10.98
N PRO A 72 11.18 -9.53 -10.25
CA PRO A 72 10.71 -10.88 -9.96
C PRO A 72 9.58 -10.84 -8.92
N ALA A 73 8.37 -10.51 -9.37
CA ALA A 73 7.16 -10.44 -8.56
C ALA A 73 6.07 -11.35 -9.14
N PRO A 74 5.27 -12.04 -8.31
CA PRO A 74 4.17 -12.85 -8.81
C PRO A 74 3.07 -11.93 -9.39
N VAL A 75 2.87 -12.00 -10.71
CA VAL A 75 1.95 -11.11 -11.44
C VAL A 75 0.55 -11.08 -10.82
N PHE A 76 -0.04 -12.26 -10.57
CA PHE A 76 -1.41 -12.36 -10.06
C PHE A 76 -1.58 -11.65 -8.71
N THR A 77 -0.62 -11.79 -7.80
CA THR A 77 -0.72 -11.14 -6.48
C THR A 77 -0.49 -9.63 -6.57
N THR A 78 0.41 -9.17 -7.45
CA THR A 78 0.60 -7.73 -7.72
C THR A 78 -0.66 -7.12 -8.33
N VAL A 79 -1.29 -7.79 -9.30
CA VAL A 79 -2.56 -7.35 -9.92
C VAL A 79 -3.65 -7.23 -8.86
N MET A 80 -3.86 -8.27 -8.05
CA MET A 80 -4.89 -8.26 -7.01
C MET A 80 -4.67 -7.13 -6.00
N GLN A 81 -3.43 -6.89 -5.57
CA GLN A 81 -3.10 -5.81 -4.63
C GLN A 81 -3.39 -4.42 -5.22
N VAL A 82 -2.98 -4.18 -6.46
CA VAL A 82 -3.19 -2.89 -7.14
C VAL A 82 -4.68 -2.69 -7.47
N ALA A 83 -5.36 -3.71 -7.98
CA ALA A 83 -6.79 -3.67 -8.31
C ALA A 83 -7.65 -3.40 -7.07
N SER A 84 -7.34 -4.01 -5.92
CA SER A 84 -8.05 -3.79 -4.66
C SER A 84 -8.06 -2.31 -4.26
N ARG A 85 -6.91 -1.64 -4.36
CA ARG A 85 -6.79 -0.22 -4.02
C ARG A 85 -7.38 0.71 -5.07
N LEU A 86 -7.26 0.35 -6.36
CA LEU A 86 -7.91 1.10 -7.44
C LEU A 86 -9.44 1.03 -7.33
N PHE A 87 -9.98 -0.12 -6.95
CA PHE A 87 -11.40 -0.28 -6.64
C PHE A 87 -11.82 0.72 -5.55
N LEU A 88 -11.11 0.80 -4.43
CA LEU A 88 -11.43 1.78 -3.39
C LEU A 88 -11.35 3.24 -3.91
N MET A 89 -10.29 3.59 -4.64
CA MET A 89 -10.10 4.97 -5.11
C MET A 89 -11.12 5.40 -6.18
N TRP A 90 -11.51 4.50 -7.07
CA TRP A 90 -12.33 4.82 -8.25
C TRP A 90 -13.78 4.35 -8.16
N ALA A 91 -14.07 3.26 -7.46
CA ALA A 91 -15.43 2.74 -7.29
C ALA A 91 -16.07 3.16 -5.96
N VAL A 92 -15.29 3.61 -4.98
CA VAL A 92 -15.83 4.06 -3.68
C VAL A 92 -15.55 5.54 -3.45
N CYS A 93 -14.30 5.97 -3.45
CA CYS A 93 -13.93 7.34 -3.07
C CYS A 93 -14.27 8.38 -4.15
N TRP A 94 -14.20 8.01 -5.44
CA TRP A 94 -14.52 8.93 -6.54
C TRP A 94 -16.03 9.18 -6.71
N PRO A 95 -16.90 8.16 -6.73
CA PRO A 95 -18.34 8.39 -6.92
C PRO A 95 -19.02 8.99 -5.68
N PHE A 96 -18.44 8.79 -4.49
CA PHE A 96 -19.02 9.20 -3.21
C PHE A 96 -18.05 10.09 -2.40
N PRO A 97 -17.66 11.27 -2.92
CA PRO A 97 -16.68 12.14 -2.27
C PRO A 97 -17.08 12.57 -0.86
N GLN A 98 -18.38 12.61 -0.55
CA GLN A 98 -18.91 12.87 0.79
C GLN A 98 -18.42 11.85 1.85
N LEU A 99 -18.10 10.62 1.45
CA LEU A 99 -17.59 9.58 2.35
C LEU A 99 -16.10 9.77 2.67
N ASN A 100 -15.36 10.51 1.83
CA ASN A 100 -13.93 10.75 2.02
C ASN A 100 -13.64 11.70 3.20
N ALA A 101 -14.65 12.43 3.67
CA ALA A 101 -14.55 13.26 4.88
C ALA A 101 -14.57 12.45 6.19
N SER A 102 -14.70 11.12 6.10
CA SER A 102 -14.74 10.23 7.26
C SER A 102 -13.35 9.98 7.87
N VAL A 103 -13.35 9.57 9.14
CA VAL A 103 -12.13 9.08 9.83
C VAL A 103 -11.56 7.86 9.10
N PHE A 104 -12.43 7.00 8.53
CA PHE A 104 -12.03 5.79 7.81
C PHE A 104 -11.19 6.10 6.57
N TYR A 105 -11.56 7.11 5.78
CA TYR A 105 -10.73 7.54 4.65
C TYR A 105 -9.35 7.99 5.11
N SER A 106 -9.30 8.81 6.16
CA SER A 106 -8.05 9.33 6.71
C SER A 106 -7.15 8.22 7.27
N SER A 107 -7.72 7.26 8.01
CA SER A 107 -6.98 6.13 8.57
C SER A 107 -6.49 5.17 7.50
N MET A 108 -7.32 4.85 6.50
CA MET A 108 -6.95 4.06 5.33
C MET A 108 -5.76 4.71 4.62
N LEU A 109 -5.87 6.00 4.29
CA LEU A 109 -4.85 6.70 3.52
C LEU A 109 -3.53 6.82 4.29
N CYS A 110 -3.57 7.05 5.60
CA CYS A 110 -2.36 7.05 6.44
C CYS A 110 -1.72 5.67 6.50
N ALA A 111 -2.51 4.60 6.67
CA ALA A 111 -2.00 3.23 6.72
C ALA A 111 -1.36 2.81 5.39
N TRP A 112 -2.02 3.14 4.27
CA TRP A 112 -1.48 2.92 2.93
C TRP A 112 -0.20 3.69 2.72
N SER A 113 -0.23 5.01 2.92
CA SER A 113 0.93 5.87 2.64
C SER A 113 2.14 5.47 3.48
N LEU A 114 1.96 5.15 4.76
CA LEU A 114 3.06 4.68 5.60
C LEU A 114 3.63 3.34 5.12
N THR A 115 2.75 2.39 4.77
CA THR A 115 3.17 1.10 4.20
C THR A 115 3.98 1.29 2.92
N GLU A 116 3.54 2.21 2.06
CA GLU A 116 4.18 2.49 0.78
C GLU A 116 5.52 3.20 0.92
N VAL A 117 5.61 4.20 1.79
CA VAL A 117 6.88 4.86 2.10
C VAL A 117 7.92 3.83 2.56
N ILE A 118 7.54 2.92 3.47
CA ILE A 118 8.43 1.85 3.94
C ILE A 118 8.83 0.94 2.77
N ARG A 119 7.87 0.50 1.95
CA ARG A 119 8.08 -0.45 0.86
C ARG A 119 9.01 0.11 -0.21
N TYR A 120 8.73 1.29 -0.73
CA TYR A 120 9.51 1.89 -1.79
C TYR A 120 10.89 2.35 -1.31
N THR A 121 11.00 2.90 -0.10
CA THR A 121 12.31 3.23 0.49
C THR A 121 13.17 1.98 0.65
N TYR A 122 12.58 0.88 1.13
CA TYR A 122 13.26 -0.41 1.21
C TYR A 122 13.74 -0.90 -0.17
N PHE A 123 12.89 -0.81 -1.19
CA PHE A 123 13.28 -1.25 -2.55
C PHE A 123 14.34 -0.37 -3.20
N ALA A 124 14.31 0.95 -2.98
CA ALA A 124 15.35 1.86 -3.46
C ALA A 124 16.71 1.54 -2.82
N LEU A 125 16.76 1.42 -1.48
CA LEU A 125 17.99 1.11 -0.75
C LEU A 125 18.48 -0.32 -1.00
N LYS A 126 17.57 -1.26 -1.28
CA LYS A 126 17.94 -2.63 -1.66
C LYS A 126 18.72 -2.68 -2.97
N GLN A 127 18.46 -1.77 -3.92
CA GLN A 127 19.24 -1.74 -5.15
C GLN A 127 20.72 -1.44 -4.86
N VAL A 128 21.02 -0.55 -3.92
CA VAL A 128 22.39 -0.16 -3.57
C VAL A 128 22.97 -0.97 -2.40
N GLU A 129 22.30 -2.06 -2.01
CA GLU A 129 22.72 -2.95 -0.90
C GLU A 129 22.93 -2.24 0.45
N ALA A 130 22.28 -1.09 0.65
CA ALA A 130 22.48 -0.22 1.82
C ALA A 130 21.23 -0.13 2.70
N VAL A 131 20.52 -1.25 2.89
CA VAL A 131 19.28 -1.28 3.69
C VAL A 131 19.62 -1.33 5.19
N PRO A 132 19.22 -0.31 6.00
CA PRO A 132 19.43 -0.35 7.44
C PRO A 132 18.61 -1.45 8.11
N GLY A 133 19.14 -2.05 9.18
CA GLY A 133 18.47 -3.12 9.93
C GLY A 133 17.10 -2.74 10.48
N TRP A 134 16.92 -1.50 10.95
CA TRP A 134 15.63 -1.00 11.44
C TRP A 134 14.59 -0.92 10.31
N LEU A 135 14.99 -0.53 9.09
CA LEU A 135 14.09 -0.43 7.95
C LEU A 135 13.71 -1.83 7.44
N HIS A 136 14.66 -2.76 7.45
CA HIS A 136 14.39 -4.16 7.18
C HIS A 136 13.38 -4.74 8.18
N TRP A 137 13.57 -4.50 9.49
CA TRP A 137 12.63 -4.92 10.51
C TRP A 137 11.23 -4.33 10.29
N LEU A 138 11.17 -3.02 9.97
CA LEU A 138 9.92 -2.31 9.74
C LEU A 138 9.17 -2.87 8.52
N ARG A 139 9.88 -3.16 7.42
CA ARG A 139 9.32 -3.77 6.20
C ARG A 139 8.58 -5.08 6.47
N TYR A 140 9.03 -5.86 7.46
CA TYR A 140 8.46 -7.16 7.81
C TYR A 140 7.65 -7.14 9.11
N SER A 141 7.46 -5.99 9.77
CA SER A 141 6.69 -5.89 11.03
C SER A 141 5.59 -4.84 10.99
N ALA A 142 5.69 -3.80 10.16
CA ALA A 142 4.71 -2.72 10.09
C ALA A 142 3.28 -3.21 9.77
N PHE A 143 3.18 -4.29 8.98
CA PHE A 143 1.88 -4.88 8.63
C PHE A 143 1.08 -5.34 9.86
N LEU A 144 1.71 -5.66 10.98
CA LEU A 144 1.00 -6.10 12.19
C LEU A 144 -0.02 -5.07 12.68
N VAL A 145 0.27 -3.78 12.48
CA VAL A 145 -0.62 -2.67 12.86
C VAL A 145 -1.30 -2.07 11.63
N LEU A 146 -0.53 -1.79 10.58
CA LEU A 146 -1.04 -1.07 9.42
C LEU A 146 -2.03 -1.90 8.60
N TYR A 147 -1.89 -3.23 8.59
CA TYR A 147 -2.78 -4.08 7.82
C TYR A 147 -4.20 -4.16 8.41
N PRO A 148 -4.38 -4.44 9.72
CA PRO A 148 -5.71 -4.34 10.35
C PRO A 148 -6.34 -2.96 10.19
N VAL A 149 -5.57 -1.88 10.36
CA VAL A 149 -6.07 -0.51 10.21
C VAL A 149 -6.52 -0.24 8.76
N GLY A 150 -5.72 -0.65 7.77
CA GLY A 150 -6.05 -0.51 6.36
C GLY A 150 -7.33 -1.25 6.00
N ILE A 151 -7.37 -2.57 6.21
CA ILE A 151 -8.51 -3.41 5.82
C ILE A 151 -9.79 -3.00 6.54
N SER A 152 -9.75 -2.73 7.85
CA SER A 152 -10.94 -2.29 8.58
C SER A 152 -11.51 -0.97 8.04
N SER A 153 -10.63 -0.04 7.64
CA SER A 153 -11.03 1.24 7.06
C SER A 153 -11.61 1.07 5.65
N GLU A 154 -11.00 0.23 4.81
CA GLU A 154 -11.47 -0.09 3.46
C GLU A 154 -12.86 -0.74 3.48
N VAL A 155 -13.08 -1.68 4.41
CA VAL A 155 -14.36 -2.34 4.62
C VAL A 155 -15.39 -1.33 5.10
N ALA A 156 -15.06 -0.51 6.11
CA ALA A 156 -15.98 0.51 6.63
C ALA A 156 -16.42 1.49 5.53
N MET A 157 -15.49 1.99 4.71
CA MET A 157 -15.82 2.87 3.59
C MET A 157 -16.71 2.20 2.55
N THR A 158 -16.41 0.95 2.20
CA THR A 158 -17.20 0.24 1.19
C THR A 158 -18.61 -0.07 1.70
N LEU A 159 -18.76 -0.43 2.98
CA LEU A 159 -20.07 -0.64 3.60
C LEU A 159 -20.88 0.66 3.68
N GLN A 160 -20.23 1.79 4.02
CA GLN A 160 -20.88 3.10 4.01
C GLN A 160 -21.38 3.49 2.61
N ALA A 161 -20.61 3.17 1.57
CA ALA A 161 -21.06 3.36 0.20
C ALA A 161 -22.24 2.45 -0.14
N ALA A 162 -22.12 1.14 0.13
CA ALA A 162 -23.12 0.14 -0.22
C ALA A 162 -24.48 0.36 0.46
N PHE A 163 -24.49 0.68 1.75
CA PHE A 163 -25.73 0.95 2.50
C PHE A 163 -26.18 2.42 2.45
N GLY A 164 -25.40 3.28 1.81
CA GLY A 164 -25.70 4.70 1.68
C GLY A 164 -25.98 5.08 0.22
N PRO A 165 -25.14 5.93 -0.39
CA PRO A 165 -25.43 6.56 -1.69
C PRO A 165 -25.37 5.62 -2.90
N ALA A 166 -24.86 4.38 -2.76
CA ALA A 166 -24.65 3.49 -3.90
C ALA A 166 -25.92 3.15 -4.68
N SER A 167 -27.05 2.95 -3.98
CA SER A 167 -28.33 2.61 -4.63
C SER A 167 -28.88 3.73 -5.50
N ALA A 168 -28.53 4.99 -5.19
CA ALA A 168 -28.91 6.16 -5.97
C ALA A 168 -28.10 6.29 -7.27
N LEU A 169 -26.89 5.72 -7.32
CA LEU A 169 -26.08 5.69 -8.55
C LEU A 169 -26.60 4.63 -9.52
N ALA A 170 -26.83 3.42 -9.02
CA ALA A 170 -27.53 2.37 -9.74
C ALA A 170 -28.03 1.31 -8.75
N SER A 171 -29.21 0.72 -9.03
CA SER A 171 -29.80 -0.31 -8.19
C SER A 171 -28.90 -1.54 -8.00
N TRP A 172 -28.08 -1.88 -8.99
CA TRP A 172 -27.15 -3.01 -8.93
C TRP A 172 -25.83 -2.69 -8.18
N TYR A 173 -25.50 -1.41 -7.98
CA TYR A 173 -24.19 -0.98 -7.47
C TYR A 173 -23.89 -1.49 -6.04
N PRO A 174 -24.84 -1.42 -5.08
CA PRO A 174 -24.64 -1.98 -3.74
C PRO A 174 -24.28 -3.47 -3.75
N TYR A 175 -24.92 -4.25 -4.63
CA TYR A 175 -24.67 -5.68 -4.76
C TYR A 175 -23.28 -5.97 -5.32
N ALA A 176 -22.80 -5.14 -6.27
CA ALA A 176 -21.43 -5.24 -6.77
C ALA A 176 -20.40 -4.93 -5.67
N LEU A 177 -20.63 -3.88 -4.86
CA LEU A 177 -19.77 -3.57 -3.71
C LEU A 177 -19.76 -4.71 -2.69
N ALA A 178 -20.92 -5.29 -2.40
CA ALA A 178 -21.05 -6.43 -1.49
C ALA A 178 -20.29 -7.68 -2.02
N ALA A 179 -20.38 -7.96 -3.32
CA ALA A 179 -19.65 -9.06 -3.94
C ALA A 179 -18.12 -8.90 -3.81
N VAL A 180 -17.60 -7.67 -3.96
CA VAL A 180 -16.18 -7.39 -3.74
C VAL A 180 -15.82 -7.57 -2.26
N MET A 181 -16.67 -7.14 -1.32
CA MET A 181 -16.44 -7.33 0.12
C MET A 181 -16.41 -8.79 0.53
N LEU A 182 -17.19 -9.67 -0.12
CA LEU A 182 -17.09 -11.11 0.13
C LEU A 182 -15.70 -11.67 -0.23
N SER A 183 -15.03 -11.12 -1.23
CA SER A 183 -13.66 -11.52 -1.58
C SER A 183 -12.60 -11.04 -0.58
N TYR A 184 -12.88 -9.97 0.17
CA TYR A 184 -11.95 -9.42 1.17
C TYR A 184 -11.76 -10.36 2.36
N ILE A 185 -12.79 -11.13 2.74
CA ILE A 185 -12.74 -12.06 3.88
C ILE A 185 -11.64 -13.13 3.67
N PRO A 186 -11.69 -13.99 2.62
CA PRO A 186 -10.64 -14.97 2.39
C PRO A 186 -9.32 -14.32 1.98
N GLY A 187 -9.37 -13.27 1.14
CA GLY A 187 -8.19 -12.59 0.64
C GLY A 187 -7.34 -11.99 1.76
N SER A 188 -7.99 -11.38 2.75
CA SER A 188 -7.28 -10.72 3.84
C SER A 188 -6.59 -11.69 4.79
N PHE A 189 -7.26 -12.79 5.13
CA PHE A 189 -6.68 -13.84 5.97
C PHE A 189 -5.48 -14.51 5.29
N ILE A 190 -5.60 -14.86 4.01
CA ILE A 190 -4.52 -15.49 3.24
C ILE A 190 -3.30 -14.55 3.15
N LEU A 191 -3.53 -13.27 2.85
CA LEU A 191 -2.43 -12.30 2.74
C LEU A 191 -1.74 -12.06 4.08
N TYR A 192 -2.52 -11.93 5.17
CA TYR A 192 -1.97 -11.71 6.51
C TYR A 192 -1.13 -12.90 6.98
N THR A 193 -1.64 -14.12 6.82
CA THR A 193 -0.90 -15.34 7.18
C THR A 193 0.37 -15.52 6.34
N HIS A 194 0.33 -15.15 5.06
CA HIS A 194 1.51 -15.11 4.21
C HIS A 194 2.56 -14.10 4.72
N MET A 195 2.15 -12.90 5.13
CA MET A 195 3.07 -11.91 5.71
C MET A 195 3.68 -12.37 7.03
N LEU A 196 2.93 -13.09 7.88
CA LEU A 196 3.48 -13.72 9.09
C LEU A 196 4.56 -14.77 8.77
N LYS A 197 4.33 -15.61 7.74
CA LYS A 197 5.33 -16.56 7.26
C LYS A 197 6.58 -15.84 6.73
N GLN A 198 6.40 -14.76 5.95
CA GLN A 198 7.50 -13.94 5.47
C GLN A 198 8.29 -13.32 6.63
N ARG A 199 7.61 -12.75 7.63
CA ARG A 199 8.25 -12.21 8.82
C ARG A 199 9.12 -13.26 9.52
N LYS A 200 8.58 -14.45 9.76
CA LYS A 200 9.34 -15.56 10.37
C LYS A 200 10.55 -15.95 9.51
N LYS A 201 10.40 -15.99 8.18
CA LYS A 201 11.48 -16.34 7.26
C LYS A 201 12.61 -15.31 7.27
N TYR A 202 12.28 -14.02 7.12
CA TYR A 202 13.29 -12.97 6.95
C TYR A 202 13.86 -12.46 8.28
N LEU A 203 13.06 -12.37 9.35
CA LEU A 203 13.54 -11.92 10.66
C LEU A 203 13.93 -13.08 11.60
N GLY A 204 13.43 -14.29 11.36
CA GLY A 204 13.74 -15.46 12.21
C GLY A 204 15.03 -16.18 11.83
N ALA A 205 15.54 -16.01 10.61
CA ALA A 205 16.75 -16.68 10.14
C ALA A 205 18.02 -16.25 10.91
N GLY A 206 18.07 -15.02 11.44
CA GLY A 206 19.19 -14.54 12.26
C GLY A 206 19.35 -15.30 13.59
N LYS A 207 18.23 -15.71 14.21
CA LYS A 207 18.26 -16.46 15.48
C LYS A 207 18.77 -17.90 15.33
N THR A 208 18.70 -18.47 14.12
CA THR A 208 19.18 -19.83 13.85
C THR A 208 20.68 -19.86 13.54
N ALA A 209 21.24 -18.75 13.04
CA ALA A 209 22.68 -18.60 12.84
C ALA A 209 23.42 -18.40 14.17
N GLU A 210 22.93 -17.53 15.06
CA GLU A 210 23.52 -17.35 16.41
C GLU A 210 23.47 -18.63 17.25
N LYS A 211 22.37 -19.40 17.17
CA LYS A 211 22.25 -20.68 17.90
C LYS A 211 23.14 -21.83 17.38
N LYS A 212 23.77 -21.67 16.22
CA LYS A 212 24.74 -22.65 15.68
C LYS A 212 26.20 -22.28 15.96
N THR A 213 26.43 -21.10 16.54
CA THR A 213 27.77 -20.59 16.87
C THR A 213 28.00 -20.50 18.38
N GLN A 214 26.96 -20.78 19.19
CA GLN A 214 27.06 -21.11 20.62
C GLN A 214 26.97 -22.63 20.79
#